data_AF-A0A383BE15-F1
#
_entry.id   AF-A0A383BE15-F1
#
_cell.length_a   1.000
_cell.length_b   1.000
_cell.length_c   1.000
_cell.angle_alpha   90.00
_cell.angle_beta   90.00
_cell.angle_gamma   90.00
#
_symmetry.space_group_name_H-M   'P 1'
#
loop_
_entity.id
_entity.type
_entity.pdbx_description
1 polymer ?
#
loop_
_entity_poly.entity_id
_entity_poly.type
_entity_poly.pdbx_seq_one_letter_code
_entity_poly.pdbx_strand_id
1 'polypeptide(L)' 'MGDLKSFEFKLTHDSGFTTLPGALQLTTASGAVAPNGLDLEAEAKIGRAFVRVKAIVIGEQTWMTNPLTGVWSEIPPE' A
#
# COMPACT_ATOMS: atom_id res chain seq x y z
N MET A 1 17.46 -13.98 -8.42
CA MET A 1 16.13 -13.35 -8.41
C MET A 1 15.14 -14.00 -9.37
N GLY A 2 15.56 -14.76 -10.40
CA GLY A 2 14.67 -15.30 -11.43
C GLY A 2 13.56 -16.27 -10.96
N ASP A 3 13.71 -16.92 -9.80
CA ASP A 3 12.74 -17.91 -9.29
C ASP A 3 11.99 -17.48 -8.02
N LEU A 4 12.10 -16.21 -7.62
CA LEU A 4 11.49 -15.74 -6.37
C LEU A 4 9.98 -15.60 -6.55
N LYS A 5 9.20 -16.54 -5.98
CA LYS A 5 7.73 -16.57 -6.08
C LYS A 5 7.04 -15.69 -5.05
N SER A 6 7.65 -15.52 -3.89
CA SER A 6 7.11 -14.73 -2.79
C SER A 6 8.23 -14.15 -1.95
N PHE A 7 7.95 -13.01 -1.33
CA PHE A 7 8.87 -12.37 -0.40
C PHE A 7 8.13 -11.42 0.52
N GLU A 8 8.69 -11.21 1.71
CA GLU A 8 8.30 -10.12 2.58
C GLU A 8 9.22 -8.93 2.35
N PHE A 9 8.69 -7.73 2.52
CA PHE A 9 9.46 -6.51 2.34
C PHE A 9 9.16 -5.50 3.44
N LYS A 10 10.14 -4.62 3.63
CA LYS A 10 9.99 -3.37 4.37
C LYS A 10 10.63 -2.25 3.54
N LEU A 11 9.87 -1.18 3.34
CA LEU A 11 10.25 0.02 2.64
C LEU A 11 10.25 1.19 3.64
N THR A 12 11.28 2.02 3.57
CA THR A 12 11.38 3.26 4.35
C THR A 12 12.04 4.30 3.47
N HIS A 13 11.39 5.45 3.33
CA HIS A 13 11.97 6.62 2.68
C HIS A 13 12.69 7.46 3.72
N ASP A 14 14.01 7.59 3.62
CA ASP A 14 14.78 8.50 4.47
C ASP A 14 14.42 9.97 4.18
N SER A 15 14.04 10.26 2.93
CA SER A 15 13.48 11.54 2.52
C SER A 15 12.48 11.36 1.37
N GLY A 16 11.53 12.29 1.25
CA GLY A 16 10.48 12.22 0.23
C GLY A 16 9.35 11.25 0.59
N PHE A 17 8.58 10.86 -0.42
CA PHE A 17 7.43 9.96 -0.30
C PHE A 17 7.07 9.34 -1.66
N THR A 18 6.34 8.23 -1.62
CA THR A 18 5.62 7.70 -2.79
C THR A 18 4.17 8.19 -2.77
N THR A 19 3.66 8.72 -3.88
CA THR A 19 2.24 9.12 -3.98
C THR A 19 1.38 7.89 -4.25
N LEU A 20 0.34 7.71 -3.44
CA LEU A 20 -0.71 6.73 -3.62
C LEU A 20 -2.06 7.43 -3.96
N PRO A 21 -3.07 6.69 -4.46
CA PRO A 21 -4.41 7.24 -4.70
C PRO A 21 -4.97 8.01 -3.49
N GLY A 22 -5.75 9.05 -3.75
CA GLY A 22 -6.29 9.91 -2.70
C GLY A 22 -5.29 10.89 -2.07
N ALA A 23 -4.23 11.26 -2.82
CA ALA A 23 -3.17 12.19 -2.39
C ALA A 23 -2.42 11.72 -1.12
N LEU A 24 -2.36 10.41 -0.91
CA LEU A 24 -1.63 9.79 0.18
C LEU A 24 -0.13 9.84 -0.12
N GLN A 25 0.64 10.35 0.84
CA GLN A 25 2.09 10.45 0.77
C GLN A 25 2.72 9.38 1.66
N LEU A 26 3.03 8.22 1.08
CA LEU A 26 3.60 7.07 1.77
C LEU A 26 5.07 7.31 2.12
N THR A 27 5.42 7.07 3.37
CA THR A 27 6.81 7.19 3.87
C THR A 27 7.40 5.84 4.27
N THR A 28 6.57 4.96 4.83
CA THR A 28 6.96 3.57 5.15
C THR A 28 5.91 2.60 4.62
N ALA A 29 6.37 1.40 4.29
CA ALA A 29 5.48 0.29 3.98
C ALA A 29 6.12 -1.03 4.38
N SER A 30 5.29 -2.01 4.67
CA SER A 30 5.70 -3.40 4.82
C SER A 30 4.63 -4.30 4.26
N GLY A 31 5.02 -5.48 3.83
CA GLY A 31 4.06 -6.37 3.22
C GLY A 31 4.67 -7.68 2.75
N ALA A 32 3.82 -8.45 2.09
CA ALA A 32 4.17 -9.71 1.46
C ALA A 32 3.70 -9.70 0.01
N VAL A 33 4.56 -10.17 -0.87
CA VAL A 33 4.22 -10.43 -2.27
C VAL A 33 4.10 -11.93 -2.46
N ALA A 34 3.04 -12.36 -3.14
CA ALA A 34 2.78 -13.73 -3.55
C ALA A 34 2.50 -13.76 -5.06
N PRO A 35 2.51 -14.93 -5.72
CA PRO A 35 2.36 -15.00 -7.18
C PRO A 35 1.08 -14.38 -7.74
N ASN A 36 0.02 -14.31 -6.94
CA ASN A 36 -1.31 -13.83 -7.35
C ASN A 36 -1.87 -12.74 -6.41
N GLY A 37 -1.00 -12.12 -5.61
CA GLY A 37 -1.46 -11.09 -4.70
C GLY A 37 -0.38 -10.39 -3.92
N LEU A 38 -0.81 -9.37 -3.21
CA LEU A 38 0.03 -8.53 -2.38
C LEU A 38 -0.79 -8.13 -1.15
N ASP A 39 -0.13 -8.12 0.00
CA ASP A 39 -0.61 -7.46 1.21
C ASP A 39 0.37 -6.35 1.56
N LEU A 40 -0.14 -5.19 1.94
CA LEU A 40 0.63 -4.01 2.26
C LEU A 40 -0.03 -3.24 3.41
N GLU A 41 0.77 -2.91 4.41
CA GLU A 41 0.47 -1.91 5.42
C GLU A 41 1.44 -0.75 5.24
N ALA A 42 0.92 0.47 5.21
CA ALA A 42 1.74 1.67 4.99
C ALA A 42 1.37 2.79 5.95
N GLU A 43 2.39 3.57 6.32
CA GLU A 43 2.23 4.84 7.02
C GLU A 43 2.41 5.98 6.03
N ALA A 44 1.39 6.83 5.96
CA ALA A 44 1.27 7.88 4.98
C ALA A 44 0.80 9.19 5.63
N LYS A 45 0.87 10.27 4.84
CA LYS A 45 0.25 11.55 5.18
C LYS A 45 -0.85 11.89 4.18
N ILE A 46 -1.92 12.50 4.67
CA ILE A 46 -2.93 13.20 3.86
C ILE A 46 -3.08 14.63 4.37
N GLY A 47 -2.60 15.59 3.58
CA GLY A 47 -2.41 16.96 4.05
C GLY A 47 -1.48 17.01 5.27
N ARG A 48 -2.03 17.34 6.45
CA ARG A 48 -1.29 17.42 7.71
C ARG A 48 -1.49 16.22 8.64
N ALA A 49 -2.39 15.30 8.29
CA ALA A 49 -2.70 14.14 9.11
C ALA A 49 -1.76 12.97 8.80
N PHE A 50 -1.32 12.27 9.84
CA PHE A 50 -0.65 10.98 9.73
C PHE A 50 -1.71 9.89 9.75
N VAL A 51 -1.66 8.99 8.77
CA VAL A 51 -2.64 7.94 8.59
C VAL A 51 -1.94 6.62 8.33
N ARG A 52 -2.66 5.54 8.63
CA ARG A 52 -2.26 4.18 8.27
C ARG A 52 -3.25 3.64 7.27
N VAL A 53 -2.74 3.03 6.21
CA VAL A 53 -3.56 2.41 5.18
C VAL A 53 -3.12 0.97 4.98
N LYS A 54 -4.09 0.12 4.66
CA LYS A 54 -3.87 -1.24 4.21
C LYS A 54 -4.32 -1.34 2.76
N ALA A 55 -3.54 -2.05 1.96
CA ALA A 55 -3.90 -2.38 0.60
C ALA A 55 -3.70 -3.87 0.36
N ILE A 56 -4.62 -4.49 -0.37
CA ILE A 56 -4.47 -5.86 -0.86
C ILE A 56 -4.70 -5.90 -2.36
N VAL A 57 -3.93 -6.73 -3.05
CA VAL A 57 -4.15 -7.06 -4.45
C VAL A 57 -4.51 -8.53 -4.53
N ILE A 58 -5.61 -8.84 -5.22
CA ILE A 58 -6.06 -10.22 -5.46
C ILE A 58 -6.35 -10.34 -6.96
N GLY A 59 -5.50 -11.07 -7.69
CA GLY A 59 -5.55 -11.06 -9.15
C GLY A 59 -5.28 -9.66 -9.71
N GLU A 60 -6.26 -9.08 -10.39
CA GLU A 60 -6.16 -7.73 -10.98
C GLU A 60 -6.87 -6.65 -10.15
N GLN A 61 -7.52 -7.02 -9.04
CA GLN A 61 -8.29 -6.10 -8.21
C GLN A 61 -7.43 -5.55 -7.08
N THR A 62 -7.45 -4.24 -6.92
CA THR A 62 -6.77 -3.54 -5.83
C THR A 62 -7.81 -3.02 -4.85
N TRP A 63 -7.64 -3.34 -3.58
CA TRP A 63 -8.47 -2.84 -2.49
C TRP A 63 -7.60 -2.04 -1.54
N MET A 64 -8.15 -0.95 -1.01
CA MET A 64 -7.47 -0.13 -0.01
C MET A 64 -8.45 0.33 1.05
N THR A 65 -8.01 0.39 2.31
CA THR A 65 -8.79 0.99 3.39
C THR A 65 -8.85 2.51 3.20
N ASN A 66 -10.03 3.08 3.33
CA ASN A 66 -10.18 4.52 3.50
C ASN A 66 -9.43 4.96 4.78
N PRO A 67 -8.49 5.92 4.70
CA PRO A 67 -7.64 6.29 5.84
C PRO A 67 -8.41 6.97 7.00
N LEU A 68 -9.62 7.47 6.75
CA LEU A 68 -10.45 8.15 7.76
C LEU A 68 -11.43 7.19 8.44
N THR A 69 -11.98 6.22 7.69
CA THR A 69 -13.03 5.33 8.20
C THR A 69 -12.55 3.90 8.44
N GLY A 70 -11.41 3.50 7.87
CA GLY A 70 -10.88 2.14 7.91
C GLY A 70 -11.64 1.15 7.01
N VAL A 71 -12.68 1.60 6.30
CA VAL A 71 -13.51 0.75 5.45
C VAL A 71 -12.77 0.44 4.16
N TRP A 72 -12.79 -0.83 3.74
CA TRP A 72 -12.23 -1.28 2.47
C TRP A 72 -13.09 -0.82 1.30
N SER A 73 -12.42 -0.32 0.26
CA SER A 73 -13.03 -0.02 -1.03
C SER A 73 -12.09 -0.45 -2.16
N GLU A 74 -12.67 -0.91 -3.26
CA GLU A 74 -11.93 -1.17 -4.48
C GLU A 74 -11.39 0.15 -5.04
N ILE A 75 -10.14 0.13 -5.48
CA ILE A 75 -9.50 1.22 -6.20
C ILE A 75 -9.64 0.90 -7.68
N PRO A 76 -10.38 1.71 -8.45
CA PRO A 76 -10.53 1.50 -9.89
C PRO A 76 -9.16 1.51 -10.57
N PRO A 77 -8.93 0.66 -11.58
CA PRO A 77 -7.75 0.76 -12.42
C PRO A 77 -7.72 2.13 -13.14
N GLU A 78 -6.52 2.67 -13.34
CA GLU A 78 -6.29 3.90 -14.13
C GLU A 78 -6.50 3.68 -15.63
#